data_AF-A0A838JSL5-F1
#
_entry.id   AF-A0A838JSL5-F1
#
_cell.length_a   1.000
_cell.length_b   1.000
_cell.length_c   1.000
_cell.angle_alpha   90.00
_cell.angle_beta   90.00
_cell.angle_gamma   90.00
#
_symmetry.space_group_name_H-M   'P 1'
#
loop_
_entity.id
_entity.type
_entity.pdbx_description
1 polymer ?
#
loop_
_entity_poly.entity_id
_entity_poly.type
_entity_poly.pdbx_seq_one_letter_code
_entity_poly.pdbx_strand_id
1 'polypeptide(L)'
;ASLEEDLDCVVAGNPAVDPSHLFWSNALAIATHSLSAEGIREETYQALLRPVSPLALEPVVPHDRRAIFAGVVDRVVPPVQAHSLWRHWQEPRIGWYQGAHQRFIRAPEGRKVLEETLRAADMLPSETAGTPS
;
A
#
# COMPACT_ATOMS: atom_id res chain seq x y z
N ALA A 1 9.10 -5.44 -0.38
CA ALA A 1 9.85 -4.46 0.45
C ALA A 1 10.55 -5.08 1.65
N SER A 2 10.13 -6.26 2.13
CA SER A 2 10.67 -6.85 3.37
C SER A 2 11.32 -8.22 3.21
N LEU A 3 10.95 -9.01 2.19
CA LEU A 3 11.43 -10.40 2.01
C LEU A 3 12.56 -10.53 0.99
N GLU A 4 12.57 -9.68 -0.02
CA GLU A 4 13.61 -9.63 -1.05
C GLU A 4 14.58 -8.49 -0.70
N GLU A 5 15.84 -8.84 -0.48
CA GLU A 5 16.90 -7.91 -0.04
C GLU A 5 17.56 -7.15 -1.20
N ASP A 6 17.41 -7.65 -2.43
CA ASP A 6 18.05 -7.13 -3.65
C ASP A 6 17.14 -6.21 -4.48
N LEU A 7 15.99 -5.80 -3.93
CA LEU A 7 15.10 -4.84 -4.59
C LEU A 7 15.70 -3.43 -4.56
N ASP A 8 15.94 -2.87 -5.75
CA ASP A 8 16.40 -1.48 -5.91
C ASP A 8 15.38 -0.47 -5.35
N CYS A 9 14.08 -0.71 -5.56
CA CYS A 9 13.00 0.12 -5.04
C CYS A 9 11.64 -0.60 -5.01
N VAL A 10 10.66 -0.01 -4.34
CA VAL A 10 9.28 -0.53 -4.28
C VAL A 10 8.26 0.58 -4.42
N VAL A 11 7.26 0.35 -5.28
CA VAL A 11 6.05 1.18 -5.38
C VAL A 11 4.83 0.32 -5.12
N ALA A 12 4.11 0.59 -4.04
CA ALA A 12 2.90 -0.13 -3.66
C ALA A 12 1.64 0.62 -4.13
N GLY A 13 0.89 0.02 -5.07
CA GLY A 13 -0.35 0.59 -5.60
C GLY A 13 -1.59 0.00 -4.96
N ASN A 14 -2.48 0.84 -4.42
CA ASN A 14 -3.70 0.45 -3.69
C ASN A 14 -3.46 -0.76 -2.76
N PRO A 15 -2.49 -0.67 -1.83
CA PRO A 15 -1.99 -1.85 -1.13
C PRO A 15 -2.97 -2.40 -0.10
N ALA A 16 -3.28 -3.70 -0.18
CA ALA A 16 -4.03 -4.44 0.83
C ALA A 16 -3.04 -5.00 1.88
N VAL A 17 -3.05 -4.45 3.09
CA VAL A 17 -1.99 -4.70 4.09
C VAL A 17 -2.48 -5.27 5.40
N ASP A 18 -3.75 -5.04 5.74
CA ASP A 18 -4.42 -5.65 6.88
C ASP A 18 -5.57 -6.52 6.36
N PRO A 19 -5.29 -7.81 6.06
CA PRO A 19 -6.29 -8.71 5.51
C PRO A 19 -7.40 -9.05 6.52
N SER A 20 -7.15 -8.93 7.83
CA SER A 20 -8.19 -9.08 8.84
C SER A 20 -9.16 -7.91 8.77
N HIS A 21 -8.66 -6.68 8.85
CA HIS A 21 -9.50 -5.49 8.72
C HIS A 21 -10.28 -5.51 7.39
N LEU A 22 -9.65 -5.88 6.27
CA LEU A 22 -10.33 -5.98 4.97
C LEU A 22 -11.46 -7.01 4.97
N PHE A 23 -11.28 -8.17 5.60
CA PHE A 23 -12.36 -9.14 5.72
C PHE A 23 -13.50 -8.56 6.57
N TRP A 24 -13.21 -8.04 7.77
CA TRP A 24 -14.27 -7.56 8.68
C TRP A 24 -15.03 -6.36 8.12
N SER A 25 -14.37 -5.47 7.37
CA SER A 25 -15.01 -4.31 6.78
C SER A 25 -15.83 -4.61 5.52
N ASN A 26 -15.49 -5.69 4.79
CA ASN A 26 -16.08 -5.97 3.47
C ASN A 26 -16.93 -7.24 3.43
N ALA A 27 -16.80 -8.14 4.42
CA ALA A 27 -17.57 -9.37 4.46
C ALA A 27 -19.06 -9.09 4.64
N LEU A 28 -19.89 -9.94 4.03
CA LEU A 28 -21.33 -9.90 4.27
C LEU A 28 -21.60 -10.10 5.76
N ALA A 29 -22.52 -9.31 6.32
CA ALA A 29 -22.87 -9.39 7.75
C ALA A 29 -23.23 -10.81 8.19
N ILE A 30 -23.86 -11.62 7.32
CA ILE A 30 -24.18 -13.01 7.63
C ILE A 30 -22.93 -13.85 7.88
N ALA A 31 -21.85 -13.63 7.13
CA ALA A 31 -20.60 -14.37 7.29
C ALA A 31 -19.89 -13.99 8.60
N THR A 32 -19.82 -12.70 8.93
CA THR A 32 -19.23 -12.24 10.19
C THR A 32 -20.08 -12.65 11.41
N HIS A 33 -21.42 -12.67 11.28
CA HIS A 33 -22.31 -13.18 12.32
C HIS A 33 -22.16 -14.68 12.56
N SER A 34 -22.10 -15.50 11.50
CA SER A 34 -21.86 -16.94 11.63
C SER A 34 -20.52 -17.24 12.30
N LEU A 35 -19.45 -16.54 11.91
CA LEU A 35 -18.14 -16.68 12.58
C LEU A 35 -18.20 -16.25 14.05
N SER A 36 -18.87 -15.13 14.35
CA SER A 36 -19.03 -14.65 15.72
C SER A 36 -19.82 -15.63 16.59
N ALA A 37 -20.82 -16.32 16.03
CA ALA A 37 -21.61 -17.34 16.74
C ALA A 37 -20.76 -18.55 17.15
N GLU A 38 -19.72 -18.87 16.36
CA GLU A 38 -18.71 -19.89 16.67
C GLU A 38 -17.57 -19.36 17.57
N GLY A 39 -17.73 -18.14 18.12
CA GLY A 39 -16.73 -17.50 18.99
C GLY A 39 -15.51 -16.92 18.26
N ILE A 40 -15.54 -16.88 16.92
CA ILE A 40 -14.45 -16.33 16.11
C ILE A 40 -14.64 -14.82 16.01
N ARG A 41 -13.64 -14.08 16.51
CA ARG A 41 -13.64 -12.61 16.53
C ARG A 41 -12.61 -12.05 15.55
N GLU A 42 -12.65 -10.75 15.31
CA GLU A 42 -11.69 -10.06 14.44
C GLU A 42 -10.25 -10.29 14.90
N GLU A 43 -10.01 -10.29 16.19
CA GLU A 43 -8.68 -10.48 16.79
C GLU A 43 -8.16 -11.90 16.59
N THR A 44 -9.05 -12.89 16.52
CA THR A 44 -8.69 -14.28 16.17
C THR A 44 -8.15 -14.33 14.74
N TYR A 45 -8.82 -13.65 13.82
CA TYR A 45 -8.37 -13.57 12.43
C TYR A 45 -7.14 -12.69 12.25
N GLN A 46 -7.03 -11.60 13.02
CA GLN A 46 -5.84 -10.76 13.03
C GLN A 46 -4.61 -11.60 13.42
N ALA A 47 -4.71 -12.41 14.47
CA ALA A 47 -3.63 -13.31 14.86
C ALA A 47 -3.31 -14.34 13.77
N LEU A 48 -4.34 -14.93 13.16
CA LEU A 48 -4.21 -15.93 12.10
C LEU A 48 -3.56 -15.37 10.82
N LEU A 49 -3.93 -14.15 10.43
CA LEU A 49 -3.50 -13.52 9.18
C LEU A 49 -2.28 -12.60 9.34
N ARG A 50 -1.82 -12.35 10.57
CA ARG A 50 -0.61 -11.56 10.84
C ARG A 50 0.61 -12.04 10.03
N PRO A 51 0.91 -13.35 9.87
CA PRO A 51 2.09 -13.79 9.14
C PRO A 51 2.12 -13.38 7.65
N VAL A 52 0.96 -13.11 7.06
CA VAL A 52 0.84 -12.68 5.65
C VAL A 52 0.63 -11.17 5.51
N SER A 53 0.55 -10.44 6.61
CA SER A 53 0.42 -8.98 6.60
C SER A 53 1.79 -8.33 6.38
N PRO A 54 1.94 -7.42 5.39
CA PRO A 54 3.13 -6.59 5.25
C PRO A 54 3.45 -5.75 6.50
N LEU A 55 2.45 -5.45 7.34
CA LEU A 55 2.62 -4.69 8.58
C LEU A 55 3.33 -5.49 9.68
N ALA A 56 3.47 -6.81 9.52
CA ALA A 56 4.21 -7.66 10.44
C ALA A 56 5.69 -7.80 10.08
N LEU A 57 6.13 -7.21 8.96
CA LEU A 57 7.48 -7.38 8.42
C LEU A 57 8.19 -6.03 8.35
N GLU A 58 9.41 -5.96 8.85
CA GLU A 58 10.22 -4.75 8.74
C GLU A 58 10.65 -4.55 7.28
N PRO A 59 10.47 -3.37 6.67
CA PRO A 59 10.98 -3.10 5.33
C PRO A 59 12.52 -3.06 5.31
N VAL A 60 13.11 -3.77 4.35
CA VAL A 60 14.57 -3.77 4.09
C VAL A 60 14.95 -2.77 2.99
N VAL A 61 14.00 -2.39 2.14
CA VAL A 61 14.22 -1.36 1.10
C VAL A 61 14.38 0.01 1.76
N PRO A 62 15.41 0.81 1.39
CA PRO A 62 15.65 2.16 1.91
C PRO A 62 14.42 3.07 1.82
N HIS A 63 14.25 3.94 2.82
CA HIS A 63 13.05 4.79 2.97
C HIS A 63 12.72 5.63 1.72
N ASP A 64 13.73 6.27 1.15
CA ASP A 64 13.65 7.12 -0.03
C ASP A 64 13.34 6.37 -1.33
N ARG A 65 13.51 5.03 -1.31
CA ARG A 65 13.23 4.10 -2.42
C ARG A 65 11.94 3.31 -2.22
N ARG A 66 11.12 3.70 -1.24
CA ARG A 66 9.76 3.19 -1.04
C ARG A 66 8.77 4.26 -1.45
N ALA A 67 7.69 3.86 -2.10
CA ALA A 67 6.56 4.75 -2.30
C ALA A 67 5.24 4.00 -2.33
N ILE A 68 4.18 4.75 -2.10
CA ILE A 68 2.80 4.29 -2.14
C ILE A 68 2.02 5.17 -3.10
N PHE A 69 1.05 4.60 -3.82
CA PHE A 69 0.00 5.40 -4.43
C PHE A 69 -1.35 4.75 -4.22
N ALA A 70 -2.37 5.57 -3.94
CA ALA A 70 -3.68 5.08 -3.56
C ALA A 70 -4.83 6.01 -3.97
N GLY A 71 -6.01 5.44 -4.21
CA GLY A 71 -7.22 6.19 -4.54
C GLY A 71 -7.94 6.69 -3.31
N VAL A 72 -8.31 7.98 -3.27
CA VAL A 72 -8.97 8.59 -2.09
C VAL A 72 -10.41 8.10 -1.84
N VAL A 73 -11.06 7.49 -2.84
CA VAL A 73 -12.42 6.93 -2.73
C VAL A 73 -12.47 5.43 -3.06
N ASP A 74 -11.35 4.74 -2.92
CA ASP A 74 -11.30 3.28 -3.06
C ASP A 74 -12.15 2.60 -1.98
N ARG A 75 -13.05 1.71 -2.39
CA ARG A 75 -13.89 0.90 -1.50
C ARG A 75 -13.56 -0.59 -1.55
N VAL A 76 -12.67 -1.00 -2.46
CA VAL A 76 -12.15 -2.38 -2.53
C VAL A 76 -11.00 -2.50 -1.56
N VAL A 77 -10.05 -1.56 -1.64
CA VAL A 77 -8.93 -1.43 -0.69
C VAL A 77 -8.98 -0.02 -0.12
N PRO A 78 -9.67 0.18 1.03
CA PRO A 78 -9.93 1.52 1.53
C PRO A 78 -8.64 2.31 1.85
N PRO A 79 -8.66 3.66 1.81
CA PRO A 79 -7.48 4.51 2.04
C PRO A 79 -6.72 4.23 3.34
N VAL A 80 -7.40 3.73 4.37
CA VAL A 80 -6.77 3.32 5.64
C VAL A 80 -5.67 2.27 5.43
N GLN A 81 -5.79 1.39 4.44
CA GLN A 81 -4.79 0.38 4.14
C GLN A 81 -3.48 1.01 3.65
N ALA A 82 -3.58 1.95 2.70
CA ALA A 82 -2.44 2.73 2.24
C ALA A 82 -1.84 3.59 3.36
N HIS A 83 -2.68 4.20 4.19
CA HIS A 83 -2.23 5.01 5.33
C HIS A 83 -1.50 4.16 6.39
N SER A 84 -2.00 2.97 6.70
CA SER A 84 -1.35 2.03 7.64
C SER A 84 0.04 1.62 7.14
N LEU A 85 0.17 1.30 5.85
CA LEU A 85 1.48 0.99 5.26
C LEU A 85 2.41 2.20 5.27
N TRP A 86 1.89 3.39 4.97
CA TRP A 86 2.64 4.64 5.00
C TRP A 86 3.23 4.90 6.39
N ARG A 87 2.43 4.75 7.45
CA ARG A 87 2.91 4.85 8.84
C ARG A 87 3.93 3.77 9.18
N HIS A 88 3.67 2.52 8.77
CA HIS A 88 4.57 1.38 9.00
C HIS A 88 5.94 1.59 8.34
N TRP A 89 5.98 2.16 7.14
CA TRP A 89 7.21 2.50 6.43
C TRP A 89 7.81 3.85 6.83
N GLN A 90 7.44 4.38 8.00
CA GLN A 90 7.95 5.64 8.53
C GLN A 90 7.74 6.83 7.59
N GLU A 91 6.56 6.91 6.98
CA GLU A 91 6.08 8.04 6.19
C GLU A 91 6.87 8.32 4.89
N PRO A 92 7.03 7.34 3.98
CA PRO A 92 7.69 7.57 2.71
C PRO A 92 6.78 8.37 1.76
N ARG A 93 7.24 8.59 0.52
CA ARG A 93 6.45 9.25 -0.52
C ARG A 93 5.10 8.54 -0.71
N ILE A 94 4.01 9.33 -0.77
CA ILE A 94 2.67 8.83 -1.12
C ILE A 94 1.99 9.74 -2.15
N GLY A 95 1.49 9.14 -3.23
CA GLY A 95 0.66 9.81 -4.23
C GLY A 95 -0.81 9.44 -4.09
N TRP A 96 -1.66 10.42 -3.81
CA TRP A 96 -3.10 10.22 -3.75
C TRP A 96 -3.74 10.62 -5.08
N TYR A 97 -4.49 9.72 -5.70
CA TYR A 97 -5.25 10.05 -6.92
C TYR A 97 -6.74 10.18 -6.62
N GLN A 98 -7.41 11.07 -7.36
CA GLN A 98 -8.85 11.32 -7.23
C GLN A 98 -9.66 10.21 -7.94
N GLY A 99 -9.80 9.04 -7.30
CA GLY A 99 -10.56 7.94 -7.88
C GLY A 99 -10.71 6.71 -6.99
N ALA A 100 -11.50 5.76 -7.49
CA ALA A 100 -11.70 4.44 -6.90
C ALA A 100 -10.67 3.42 -7.44
N HIS A 101 -10.79 2.15 -7.03
CA HIS A 101 -9.84 1.08 -7.32
C HIS A 101 -9.42 0.98 -8.80
N GLN A 102 -10.37 0.97 -9.74
CA GLN A 102 -10.10 0.68 -11.17
C GLN A 102 -9.42 1.82 -11.95
N ARG A 103 -9.30 3.02 -11.37
CA ARG A 103 -8.73 4.19 -12.07
C ARG A 103 -7.21 4.25 -12.03
N PHE A 104 -6.57 3.42 -11.22
CA PHE A 104 -5.14 3.53 -10.91
C PHE A 104 -4.22 3.46 -12.13
N ILE A 105 -4.55 2.65 -13.14
CA ILE A 105 -3.71 2.40 -14.33
C ILE A 105 -3.48 3.68 -15.16
N ARG A 106 -4.35 4.69 -15.05
CA ARG A 106 -4.28 5.92 -15.85
C ARG A 106 -4.12 7.19 -15.01
N ALA A 107 -3.90 7.07 -13.70
CA ALA A 107 -3.75 8.22 -12.82
C ALA A 107 -2.36 8.85 -13.00
N PRO A 108 -2.24 10.15 -13.35
CA PRO A 108 -0.94 10.80 -13.50
C PRO A 108 -0.13 10.81 -12.19
N GLU A 109 -0.80 10.80 -11.04
CA GLU A 109 -0.16 10.74 -9.73
C GLU A 109 0.59 9.42 -9.52
N GLY A 110 0.02 8.29 -9.99
CA GLY A 110 0.67 6.99 -9.92
C GLY A 110 1.93 6.94 -10.79
N ARG A 111 1.87 7.50 -12.01
CA ARG A 111 3.04 7.63 -12.89
C ARG A 111 4.14 8.47 -12.25
N LYS A 112 3.78 9.63 -11.70
CA LYS A 112 4.75 10.53 -11.05
C LYS A 112 5.46 9.84 -9.89
N VAL A 113 4.72 9.16 -9.02
CA VAL A 113 5.29 8.40 -7.90
C VAL A 113 6.25 7.31 -8.39
N LEU A 114 5.87 6.59 -9.44
CA LEU A 114 6.73 5.57 -10.05
C LEU A 114 8.03 6.17 -10.57
N GLU A 115 7.96 7.24 -11.37
CA GLU A 115 9.15 7.90 -11.94
C GLU A 115 10.08 8.46 -10.86
N GLU A 116 9.53 9.12 -9.84
CA GLU A 116 10.32 9.64 -8.72
C GLU A 116 11.01 8.54 -7.91
N THR A 117 10.35 7.39 -7.75
CA THR A 117 10.90 6.25 -7.02
C THR A 117 12.00 5.55 -7.80
N LEU A 118 11.80 5.36 -9.11
CA LEU A 118 12.84 4.83 -10.01
C LEU A 118 14.04 5.75 -10.08
N ARG A 119 13.84 7.07 -10.06
CA ARG A 119 14.91 8.06 -10.03
C ARG A 119 15.70 8.02 -8.72
N ALA A 120 15.03 7.85 -7.58
CA ALA A 120 15.70 7.67 -6.28
C ALA A 120 16.52 6.36 -6.18
N ALA A 121 16.23 5.41 -7.06
CA ALA A 121 16.96 4.15 -7.20
C ALA A 121 17.98 4.16 -8.33
N ASP A 122 18.28 5.33 -8.92
CA ASP A 122 19.22 5.49 -10.03
C ASP A 122 18.84 4.70 -11.30
N MET A 123 17.56 4.33 -11.44
CA MET A 123 17.01 3.57 -12.58
C MET A 123 16.45 4.46 -13.70
N LEU A 124 16.33 5.77 -13.46
CA LEU A 124 15.95 6.76 -14.47
C LEU A 124 16.92 7.96 -14.44
N PRO A 125 17.27 8.55 -15.60
CA PRO A 125 18.19 9.69 -15.65
C PRO A 125 17.56 10.89 -14.97
N SER A 126 18.21 11.50 -13.97
CA SER A 126 17.77 12.75 -13.30
C SER A 126 17.20 13.76 -14.28
N GLU A 127 16.09 14.43 -13.92
CA GLU A 127 15.57 15.50 -14.77
C GLU A 127 16.68 16.53 -14.96
N THR A 128 17.21 16.62 -16.19
CA THR A 128 18.04 17.75 -16.59
C THR A 128 17.18 18.98 -16.37
N ALA A 129 17.51 19.78 -15.35
CA ALA A 129 16.96 21.11 -15.20
C ALA A 129 17.25 21.85 -16.51
N GLY A 130 16.23 21.95 -17.37
CA GLY A 130 16.33 22.72 -18.59
C GLY A 130 16.63 24.15 -18.18
N THR A 131 17.82 24.63 -18.52
CA THR A 131 18.16 26.05 -18.42
C THR A 131 17.10 26.81 -19.22
N PRO A 132 16.28 27.68 -18.61
CA PRO A 132 15.41 28.55 -19.40
C PRO A 132 16.33 29.48 -20.20
N SER A 133 16.18 29.45 -21.53
CA SER A 133 16.73 30.47 -22.43
C SER A 133 15.93 31.75 -22.33
#